data_AF-A0A530KMX7-F1
#
_entry.id   AF-A0A530KMX7-F1
#
_cell.length_a   1.000
_cell.length_b   1.000
_cell.length_c   1.000
_cell.angle_alpha   90.00
_cell.angle_beta   90.00
_cell.angle_gamma   90.00
#
_symmetry.space_group_name_H-M   'P 1'
#
loop_
_entity.id
_entity.type
_entity.pdbx_description
1 polymer ?
#
loop_
_entity_poly.entity_id
_entity_poly.type
_entity_poly.pdbx_seq_one_letter_code
_entity_poly.pdbx_strand_id
1 'polypeptide(L)' 'MTEEIIEAAKRLGISVHDNVLIGRKGCSSMKGLLLI' A
#
# COMPACT_ATOMS: atom_id res chain seq x y z
N MET A 1 3.98 0.78 9.60
CA MET A 1 3.98 1.75 8.48
C MET A 1 2.82 1.57 7.51
N THR A 2 2.68 0.47 6.76
CA THR A 2 1.57 0.32 5.77
C THR A 2 0.18 0.45 6.41
N GLU A 3 -0.09 -0.27 7.50
CA GLU A 3 -1.36 -0.19 8.23
C GLU A 3 -1.61 1.21 8.82
N GLU A 4 -0.57 1.86 9.36
CA GLU A 4 -0.67 3.22 9.91
C GLU A 4 -1.06 4.23 8.83
N ILE A 5 -0.53 4.09 7.62
CA ILE A 5 -0.88 4.94 6.47
C ILE A 5 -2.32 4.67 6.03
N ILE A 6 -2.74 3.40 5.97
CA ILE A 6 -4.12 3.03 5.61
C ILE A 6 -5.11 3.62 6.61
N GLU A 7 -4.85 3.46 7.92
CA GLU A 7 -5.71 4.01 8.97
C GLU A 7 -5.73 5.54 8.98
N ALA A 8 -4.60 6.20 8.70
CA ALA A 8 -4.57 7.65 8.54
C ALA A 8 -5.40 8.11 7.32
N ALA A 9 -5.25 7.45 6.17
CA ALA A 9 -5.98 7.78 4.94
C ALA A 9 -7.49 7.58 5.09
N LYS A 10 -7.91 6.53 5.81
CA LYS A 10 -9.33 6.25 6.11
C LYS A 10 -10.00 7.40 6.86
N ARG A 11 -9.30 8.04 7.82
CA ARG A 11 -9.81 9.21 8.55
C ARG A 11 -10.00 10.43 7.67
N LEU A 12 -9.27 10.49 6.56
CA LEU A 12 -9.36 11.55 5.56
C LEU A 12 -10.35 11.22 4.42
N GLY A 13 -11.01 10.04 4.47
CA GLY A 13 -11.88 9.57 3.40
C GLY A 13 -11.13 9.16 2.12
N ILE A 14 -9.83 8.88 2.21
CA ILE A 14 -8.96 8.52 1.09
C ILE A 14 -8.72 7.01 1.10
N SER A 15 -8.94 6.36 -0.04
CA SER A 15 -8.57 4.95 -0.22
C SER A 15 -7.12 4.82 -0.67
N VAL A 16 -6.32 4.02 0.04
CA VAL A 16 -5.01 3.60 -0.45
C VAL A 16 -5.22 2.50 -1.49
N HIS A 17 -4.85 2.76 -2.74
CA HIS A 17 -5.09 1.79 -3.82
C HIS A 17 -4.16 0.58 -3.74
N ASP A 18 -2.87 0.84 -3.46
CA ASP A 18 -1.83 -0.18 -3.37
C ASP A 18 -0.61 0.38 -2.63
N ASN A 19 0.22 -0.51 -2.09
CA ASN A 19 1.56 -0.21 -1.64
C ASN A 19 2.55 -1.03 -2.46
N VAL A 20 3.38 -0.36 -3.25
CA VAL A 20 4.27 -1.00 -4.22
C VAL A 20 5.72 -0.82 -3.80
N LEU A 21 6.43 -1.93 -3.65
CA LEU A 21 7.85 -1.94 -3.34
C LEU A 21 8.65 -1.94 -4.64
N ILE A 22 9.45 -0.90 -4.88
CA ILE A 22 10.23 -0.74 -6.09
C ILE A 22 11.69 -1.13 -5.83
N GLY A 23 12.23 -2.02 -6.66
CA GLY A 23 13.62 -2.45 -6.63
C GLY A 23 14.32 -2.30 -7.98
N ARG A 24 15.63 -2.48 -8.00
CA ARG A 24 16.47 -2.30 -9.22
C ARG A 24 16.03 -3.16 -10.41
N LYS A 25 15.40 -4.33 -10.16
CA LYS A 25 15.00 -5.30 -11.19
C LYS A 25 13.48 -5.46 -11.34
N GLY A 26 12.66 -4.63 -10.69
CA GLY A 26 11.21 -4.74 -10.79
C GLY A 26 10.46 -4.16 -9.60
N CYS A 27 9.18 -4.49 -9.50
CA CYS A 27 8.30 -4.06 -8.44
C CYS A 27 7.43 -5.20 -7.91
N SER A 28 7.02 -5.08 -6.64
CA SER A 28 6.05 -5.97 -6.01
C SER A 28 4.89 -5.17 -5.46
N SER A 29 3.67 -5.52 -5.87
CA SER A 29 2.42 -4.95 -5.37
C SER A 29 1.99 -5.70 -4.12
N MET A 30 1.79 -5.00 -3.00
CA MET A 30 1.28 -5.64 -1.78
C MET A 30 -0.17 -6.09 -1.96
N LYS A 31 -0.99 -5.33 -2.69
CA LYS A 31 -2.35 -5.74 -3.06
C LYS A 31 -2.37 -6.97 -3.95
N GLY A 32 -1.48 -7.02 -4.96
CA GLY A 32 -1.35 -8.16 -5.86
C GLY A 32 -0.86 -9.43 -5.16
N LEU A 33 -0.15 -9.27 -4.04
CA LEU A 33 0.28 -10.36 -3.15
C LEU A 33 -0.74 -10.68 -2.04
N LEU A 34 -1.90 -10.00 -2.01
CA LEU A 34 -2.95 -10.15 -1.00
C LEU A 34 -2.48 -9.89 0.44
N LEU A 35 -1.55 -8.95 0.60
CA LEU A 35 -0.99 -8.56 1.90
C LEU A 35 -1.67 -7.32 2.50
N ILE A 36 -2.54 -6.65 1.73
CA ILE A 36 -3.36 -5.49 2.12
C ILE A 36 -4.71 -5.52 1.40
#